data_AF-A0A945JM23-F1
#
_entry.id   AF-A0A945JM23-F1
#
_cell.length_a   1.000
_cell.length_b   1.000
_cell.length_c   1.000
_cell.angle_alpha   90.00
_cell.angle_beta   90.00
_cell.angle_gamma   90.00
#
_symmetry.space_group_name_H-M   'P 1'
#
loop_
_entity.id
_entity.type
_entity.pdbx_description
1 polymer ?
#
loop_
_entity_poly.entity_id
_entity_poly.type
_entity_poly.pdbx_seq_one_letter_code
_entity_poly.pdbx_strand_id
1 'polypeptide(L)'
;KQPDDLSLHLWAGGIDWWTSVGYWPFTGGDRAQALNWAGSNAPHRVGESSQALHRPRANYIGTRDDALFLELTRGSKGGFRVKRQVLALPEQVWVIVDAYEDRRGGTARTVWLTDNDNAIEPVDNGNRNRYRITSRGTSDTLAVSVVGSTPPTIRVANGETNPMIGWIARRPSRPAPALVVETPLPSSWTANVAVLENNGTPRLGNGVSMSEWTSAHQWSLIVPMLNSKLEIRRNKDSIIIRRGNEQRVTNIALRGVTNEEQSYAPEVSAYREQKNLYSGRLDPVEDYRLKMTWLVLGLGLASLVFILLVCRLLTPRSRQLALALPVASWMGLNVWLHVVYF
;
A
#
# COMPACT_ATOMS: atom_id res chain seq x y z
N LYS A 1 -7.61 -9.81 2.05
CA LYS A 1 -6.47 -9.66 1.13
C LYS A 1 -6.74 -8.46 0.24
N GLN A 2 -5.82 -7.50 0.18
CA GLN A 2 -5.91 -6.31 -0.66
C GLN A 2 -5.10 -6.57 -1.95
N PRO A 3 -5.36 -5.81 -3.04
CA PRO A 3 -4.53 -5.84 -4.23
C PRO A 3 -3.29 -4.96 -4.02
N ASP A 4 -2.35 -5.45 -3.24
CA ASP A 4 -1.14 -4.74 -2.78
C ASP A 4 0.15 -5.51 -3.09
N ASP A 5 0.08 -6.55 -3.92
CA ASP A 5 1.23 -7.35 -4.31
C ASP A 5 2.31 -6.45 -4.93
N LEU A 6 3.56 -6.62 -4.48
CA LEU A 6 4.73 -5.80 -4.85
C LEU A 6 4.73 -4.37 -4.27
N SER A 7 3.76 -3.99 -3.44
CA SER A 7 3.87 -2.77 -2.63
C SER A 7 5.09 -2.85 -1.70
N LEU A 8 5.61 -1.70 -1.31
CA LEU A 8 6.71 -1.59 -0.38
C LEU A 8 6.47 -0.45 0.59
N HIS A 9 7.17 -0.47 1.72
CA HIS A 9 7.15 0.61 2.68
C HIS A 9 8.57 1.17 2.75
N LEU A 10 8.71 2.49 2.57
CA LEU A 10 10.01 3.15 2.69
C LEU A 10 9.99 4.02 3.93
N TRP A 11 10.66 3.53 4.97
CA TRP A 11 10.84 4.23 6.23
C TRP A 11 12.31 4.54 6.45
N ALA A 12 12.63 5.82 6.72
CA ALA A 12 13.97 6.26 7.04
C ALA A 12 13.92 7.59 7.79
N GLY A 13 14.85 7.82 8.74
CA GLY A 13 14.87 9.06 9.52
C GLY A 13 13.63 9.26 10.41
N GLY A 14 12.92 8.18 10.76
CA GLY A 14 11.66 8.26 11.51
C GLY A 14 10.43 8.64 10.68
N ILE A 15 10.55 8.71 9.35
CA ILE A 15 9.50 9.19 8.45
C ILE A 15 9.08 8.08 7.48
N ASP A 16 7.77 7.93 7.28
CA ASP A 16 7.18 7.09 6.23
C ASP A 16 7.15 7.87 4.91
N TRP A 17 8.19 7.65 4.11
CA TRP A 17 8.34 8.29 2.81
C TRP A 17 7.38 7.71 1.77
N TRP A 18 7.32 6.37 1.70
CA TRP A 18 6.36 5.64 0.89
C TRP A 18 5.51 4.73 1.74
N THR A 19 4.19 4.86 1.63
CA THR A 19 3.22 4.11 2.42
C THR A 19 2.07 3.59 1.55
N SER A 20 1.13 2.90 2.18
CA SER A 20 -0.17 2.54 1.63
C SER A 20 -1.28 3.28 2.39
N VAL A 21 -2.50 3.19 1.88
CA VAL A 21 -3.69 3.83 2.47
C VAL A 21 -3.93 3.41 3.93
N GLY A 22 -3.37 2.27 4.34
CA GLY A 22 -3.56 1.71 5.68
C GLY A 22 -4.94 1.08 5.86
N TYR A 23 -5.36 0.99 7.12
CA TYR A 23 -6.58 0.28 7.48
C TYR A 23 -7.83 1.15 7.34
N TRP A 24 -8.53 1.03 6.21
CA TRP A 24 -9.80 1.76 6.00
C TRP A 24 -10.93 1.20 6.88
N PRO A 25 -11.71 2.05 7.58
CA PRO A 25 -12.84 1.60 8.40
C PRO A 25 -13.82 0.72 7.63
N PHE A 26 -14.25 -0.39 8.24
CA PHE A 26 -15.17 -1.35 7.61
C PHE A 26 -16.50 -0.74 7.16
N THR A 27 -17.00 0.24 7.91
CA THR A 27 -18.27 0.95 7.66
C THR A 27 -18.12 2.14 6.72
N GLY A 28 -16.90 2.50 6.30
CA GLY A 28 -16.67 3.64 5.42
C GLY A 28 -17.15 3.37 3.99
N GLY A 29 -17.98 4.26 3.44
CA GLY A 29 -18.53 4.12 2.08
C GLY A 29 -17.46 4.00 0.99
N ASP A 30 -16.31 4.64 1.19
CA ASP A 30 -15.20 4.64 0.22
C ASP A 30 -14.26 3.44 0.35
N ARG A 31 -14.51 2.51 1.29
CA ARG A 31 -13.62 1.38 1.57
C ARG A 31 -13.28 0.56 0.33
N ALA A 32 -14.25 0.28 -0.52
CA ALA A 32 -14.02 -0.52 -1.73
C ALA A 32 -13.04 0.17 -2.71
N GLN A 33 -13.05 1.50 -2.75
CA GLN A 33 -12.16 2.28 -3.61
C GLN A 33 -10.78 2.46 -2.96
N ALA A 34 -10.75 2.74 -1.65
CA ALA A 34 -9.54 2.85 -0.86
C ALA A 34 -8.71 1.56 -0.91
N LEU A 35 -9.36 0.41 -0.81
CA LEU A 35 -8.71 -0.90 -0.84
C LEU A 35 -8.49 -1.46 -2.25
N ASN A 36 -8.51 -0.60 -3.27
CA ASN A 36 -8.15 -0.95 -4.63
C ASN A 36 -6.66 -0.70 -4.88
N TRP A 37 -6.15 -1.06 -6.06
CA TRP A 37 -4.73 -0.93 -6.42
C TRP A 37 -4.14 0.44 -6.12
N ALA A 38 -4.90 1.50 -6.42
CA ALA A 38 -4.50 2.89 -6.24
C ALA A 38 -4.29 3.32 -4.77
N GLY A 39 -4.85 2.58 -3.81
CA GLY A 39 -4.59 2.77 -2.39
C GLY A 39 -3.30 2.11 -1.90
N SER A 40 -2.56 1.45 -2.79
CA SER A 40 -1.24 0.90 -2.52
C SER A 40 -0.22 1.46 -3.51
N ASN A 41 1.06 1.40 -3.17
CA ASN A 41 2.14 1.68 -4.13
C ASN A 41 2.52 0.46 -4.98
N ALA A 42 1.58 -0.47 -5.16
CA ALA A 42 1.73 -1.60 -6.05
C ALA A 42 1.57 -1.18 -7.54
N PRO A 43 2.42 -1.70 -8.44
CA PRO A 43 2.29 -1.47 -9.86
C PRO A 43 1.14 -2.30 -10.44
N HIS A 44 0.28 -1.66 -11.23
CA HIS A 44 -0.93 -2.26 -11.77
C HIS A 44 -1.30 -1.71 -13.15
N ARG A 45 -2.17 -2.42 -13.87
CA ARG A 45 -2.77 -1.87 -15.09
C ARG A 45 -3.93 -0.94 -14.72
N VAL A 46 -4.06 0.19 -15.41
CA VAL A 46 -5.23 1.06 -15.23
C VAL A 46 -6.51 0.27 -15.57
N GLY A 47 -7.46 0.26 -14.63
CA GLY A 47 -8.69 -0.54 -14.73
C GLY A 47 -8.51 -2.04 -14.40
N GLU A 48 -7.37 -2.44 -13.82
CA GLU A 48 -7.21 -3.79 -13.29
C GLU A 48 -8.19 -4.03 -12.13
N SER A 49 -8.86 -5.19 -12.16
CA SER A 49 -9.78 -5.58 -11.08
C SER A 49 -9.00 -5.88 -9.80
N SER A 50 -9.50 -5.42 -8.66
CA SER A 50 -8.99 -5.75 -7.32
C SER A 50 -9.19 -7.21 -6.91
N GLN A 51 -10.07 -7.93 -7.62
CA GLN A 51 -10.40 -9.34 -7.35
C GLN A 51 -9.62 -10.33 -8.22
N ALA A 52 -8.75 -9.84 -9.11
CA ALA A 52 -8.01 -10.72 -9.98
C ALA A 52 -7.11 -11.67 -9.17
N LEU A 53 -6.97 -12.92 -9.63
CA LEU A 53 -6.10 -13.86 -8.94
C LEU A 53 -4.64 -13.51 -9.26
N HIS A 54 -3.85 -13.26 -8.22
CA HIS A 54 -2.45 -12.89 -8.35
C HIS A 54 -1.55 -13.90 -7.67
N ARG A 55 -0.37 -14.11 -8.26
CA ARG A 55 0.67 -14.98 -7.73
C ARG A 55 1.99 -14.20 -7.68
N PRO A 56 2.20 -13.37 -6.64
CA PRO A 56 3.50 -12.76 -6.43
C PRO A 56 4.54 -13.87 -6.16
N ARG A 57 5.75 -13.68 -6.67
CA ARG A 57 6.89 -14.59 -6.45
C ARG A 57 8.15 -13.76 -6.29
N ALA A 58 8.98 -14.11 -5.32
CA ALA A 58 10.36 -13.64 -5.29
C ALA A 58 11.17 -14.46 -6.28
N ASN A 59 11.96 -13.81 -7.15
CA ASN A 59 12.77 -14.53 -8.13
C ASN A 59 14.24 -14.50 -7.73
N TYR A 60 14.74 -13.34 -7.27
CA TYR A 60 16.15 -13.15 -6.93
C TYR A 60 16.31 -12.34 -5.66
N ILE A 61 17.33 -12.68 -4.88
CA ILE A 61 17.80 -11.90 -3.74
C ILE A 61 19.33 -11.79 -3.77
N GLY A 62 19.88 -10.68 -3.31
CA GLY A 62 21.31 -10.49 -3.15
C GLY A 62 21.61 -9.52 -2.00
N THR A 63 22.69 -9.77 -1.27
CA THR A 63 23.15 -8.89 -0.18
C THR A 63 24.66 -8.76 -0.23
N ARG A 64 25.19 -7.57 0.09
CA ARG A 64 26.63 -7.33 0.27
C ARG A 64 26.87 -5.96 0.89
N ASP A 65 27.73 -5.88 1.91
CA ASP A 65 28.21 -4.61 2.48
C ASP A 65 27.05 -3.60 2.70
N ASP A 66 25.99 -4.08 3.37
CA ASP A 66 24.71 -3.37 3.64
C ASP A 66 23.83 -3.02 2.44
N ALA A 67 24.26 -3.32 1.22
CA ALA A 67 23.39 -3.28 0.05
C ALA A 67 22.48 -4.52 -0.01
N LEU A 68 21.22 -4.31 -0.36
CA LEU A 68 20.20 -5.35 -0.53
C LEU A 68 19.57 -5.22 -1.92
N PHE A 69 19.43 -6.33 -2.62
CA PHE A 69 18.65 -6.45 -3.84
C PHE A 69 17.54 -7.49 -3.68
N LEU A 70 16.34 -7.17 -4.14
CA LEU A 70 15.21 -8.07 -4.22
C LEU A 70 14.50 -7.91 -5.58
N GLU A 71 14.25 -9.01 -6.27
CA GLU A 71 13.34 -9.03 -7.42
C GLU A 71 12.08 -9.83 -7.11
N LEU A 72 10.93 -9.22 -7.37
CA LEU A 72 9.62 -9.82 -7.25
C LEU A 72 8.89 -9.76 -8.60
N THR A 73 8.16 -10.82 -8.96
CA THR A 73 7.27 -10.83 -10.14
C THR A 73 5.83 -11.03 -9.70
N ARG A 74 4.92 -10.31 -10.35
CA ARG A 74 3.47 -10.56 -10.31
C ARG A 74 2.95 -10.76 -11.73
N GLY A 75 2.11 -11.77 -11.91
CA GLY A 75 1.31 -11.95 -13.11
C GLY A 75 -0.18 -11.99 -12.78
N SER A 76 -1.00 -11.46 -13.68
CA SER A 76 -2.45 -11.66 -13.67
C SER A 76 -2.87 -12.63 -14.77
N LYS A 77 -4.01 -13.31 -14.59
CA LYS A 77 -4.60 -14.17 -15.64
C LYS A 77 -4.87 -13.43 -16.95
N GLY A 78 -5.00 -12.10 -16.91
CA GLY A 78 -5.23 -11.26 -18.09
C GLY A 78 -4.00 -11.01 -18.94
N GLY A 79 -2.82 -11.50 -18.56
CA GLY A 79 -1.57 -11.33 -19.33
C GLY A 79 -0.73 -10.12 -18.92
N PHE A 80 -1.22 -9.26 -18.02
CA PHE A 80 -0.39 -8.24 -17.36
C PHE A 80 0.62 -8.92 -16.44
N ARG A 81 1.90 -8.61 -16.65
CA ARG A 81 3.02 -9.06 -15.83
C ARG A 81 3.86 -7.84 -15.46
N VAL A 82 4.30 -7.81 -14.22
CA VAL A 82 5.23 -6.81 -13.73
C VAL A 82 6.32 -7.46 -12.91
N LYS A 83 7.56 -7.04 -13.14
CA LYS A 83 8.71 -7.37 -12.28
C LYS A 83 9.15 -6.11 -11.57
N ARG A 84 9.15 -6.12 -10.24
CA ARG A 84 9.69 -5.05 -9.40
C ARG A 84 11.03 -5.48 -8.85
N GLN A 85 12.04 -4.67 -9.07
CA GLN A 85 13.38 -4.82 -8.52
C GLN A 85 13.60 -3.69 -7.53
N VAL A 86 14.06 -4.02 -6.32
CA VAL A 86 14.35 -3.06 -5.28
C VAL A 86 15.80 -3.23 -4.89
N LEU A 87 16.59 -2.18 -5.05
CA LEU A 87 17.96 -2.08 -4.57
C LEU A 87 18.01 -1.01 -3.49
N ALA A 88 18.42 -1.39 -2.28
CA ALA A 88 18.74 -0.47 -1.20
C ALA A 88 20.25 -0.43 -1.03
N LEU A 89 20.81 0.78 -0.93
CA LEU A 89 22.24 1.02 -0.76
C LEU A 89 22.52 1.72 0.58
N PRO A 90 23.71 1.49 1.19
CA PRO A 90 24.05 2.05 2.50
C PRO A 90 24.03 3.57 2.56
N GLU A 91 24.23 4.25 1.43
CA GLU A 91 24.19 5.71 1.33
C GLU A 91 22.76 6.30 1.37
N GLN A 92 21.78 5.52 1.83
CA GLN A 92 20.35 5.89 1.86
C GLN A 92 19.83 6.22 0.46
N VAL A 93 20.23 5.38 -0.50
CA VAL A 93 19.78 5.42 -1.89
C VAL A 93 18.97 4.17 -2.15
N TRP A 94 17.75 4.36 -2.66
CA TRP A 94 16.86 3.29 -3.07
C TRP A 94 16.57 3.42 -4.56
N VAL A 95 16.71 2.32 -5.29
CA VAL A 95 16.40 2.22 -6.71
C VAL A 95 15.35 1.15 -6.89
N ILE A 96 14.19 1.56 -7.39
CA ILE A 96 13.06 0.67 -7.66
C ILE A 96 12.83 0.64 -9.17
N VAL A 97 13.05 -0.50 -9.81
CA VAL A 97 12.84 -0.69 -11.25
C VAL A 97 11.65 -1.60 -11.47
N ASP A 98 10.61 -1.07 -12.11
CA ASP A 98 9.45 -1.82 -12.55
C ASP A 98 9.57 -2.10 -14.05
N ALA A 99 9.51 -3.37 -14.45
CA ALA A 99 9.43 -3.80 -15.84
C ALA A 99 8.03 -4.37 -16.11
N TYR A 100 7.34 -3.82 -17.09
CA TYR A 100 5.95 -4.13 -17.41
C TYR A 100 5.83 -4.85 -18.74
N GLU A 101 4.95 -5.85 -18.78
CA GLU A 101 4.57 -6.57 -19.99
C GLU A 101 3.05 -6.80 -20.01
N ASP A 102 2.35 -6.35 -21.05
CA ASP A 102 0.95 -6.72 -21.33
C ASP A 102 0.67 -6.68 -22.82
N ARG A 103 0.33 -7.83 -23.41
CA ARG A 103 0.04 -7.96 -24.84
C ARG A 103 -1.18 -7.15 -25.29
N ARG A 104 -2.05 -6.74 -24.37
CA ARG A 104 -3.26 -5.97 -24.67
C ARG A 104 -3.00 -4.45 -24.75
N GLY A 105 -1.79 -3.99 -24.40
CA GLY A 105 -1.47 -2.57 -24.31
C GLY A 105 -2.22 -1.84 -23.19
N GLY A 106 -2.29 -0.51 -23.32
CA GLY A 106 -2.89 0.39 -22.33
C GLY A 106 -1.83 1.10 -21.48
N THR A 107 -2.13 1.30 -20.20
CA THR A 107 -1.29 2.07 -19.28
C THR A 107 -1.05 1.29 -17.99
N ALA A 108 0.21 1.22 -17.57
CA ALA A 108 0.57 0.80 -16.22
C ALA A 108 0.67 2.02 -15.31
N ARG A 109 0.28 1.86 -14.04
CA ARG A 109 0.26 2.90 -13.02
C ARG A 109 0.92 2.40 -11.74
N THR A 110 1.70 3.26 -11.12
CA THR A 110 2.16 3.13 -9.73
C THR A 110 1.85 4.42 -8.98
N VAL A 111 1.26 4.31 -7.80
CA VAL A 111 0.92 5.46 -6.94
C VAL A 111 1.85 5.47 -5.73
N TRP A 112 2.84 6.36 -5.70
CA TRP A 112 3.73 6.52 -4.56
C TRP A 112 3.08 7.45 -3.54
N LEU A 113 2.33 6.88 -2.60
CA LEU A 113 1.67 7.60 -1.52
C LEU A 113 2.67 7.92 -0.40
N THR A 114 2.57 9.11 0.19
CA THR A 114 3.34 9.52 1.37
C THR A 114 2.41 9.87 2.54
N ASP A 115 2.92 10.05 3.76
CA ASP A 115 2.10 10.44 4.92
C ASP A 115 1.49 11.86 4.77
N ASN A 116 0.42 12.15 5.50
CA ASN A 116 -0.31 13.43 5.41
C ASN A 116 0.48 14.62 6.01
N ASP A 117 1.58 14.36 6.72
CA ASP A 117 2.49 15.37 7.25
C ASP A 117 3.63 15.70 6.29
N ASN A 118 3.68 15.02 5.14
CA ASN A 118 4.67 15.26 4.09
C ASN A 118 4.09 16.13 2.97
N ALA A 119 4.96 16.78 2.19
CA ALA A 119 4.60 17.54 0.99
C ALA A 119 5.48 17.11 -0.18
N ILE A 120 4.89 17.02 -1.39
CA ILE A 120 5.61 16.67 -2.62
C ILE A 120 5.69 17.90 -3.52
N GLU A 121 6.90 18.34 -3.83
CA GLU A 121 7.15 19.52 -4.66
C GLU A 121 8.05 19.14 -5.86
N PRO A 122 7.73 19.59 -7.09
CA PRO A 122 8.64 19.44 -8.21
C PRO A 122 9.90 20.29 -7.97
N VAL A 123 11.08 19.75 -8.28
CA VAL A 123 12.36 20.44 -8.02
C VAL A 123 12.62 21.58 -9.03
N ASP A 124 12.10 21.47 -10.26
CA ASP A 124 12.24 22.48 -11.29
C ASP A 124 10.92 22.61 -12.09
N ASN A 125 10.48 23.83 -12.42
CA ASN A 125 9.30 24.09 -13.26
C ASN A 125 9.40 23.51 -14.69
N GLY A 126 10.56 22.97 -15.09
CA GLY A 126 10.79 22.30 -16.37
C GLY A 126 11.13 20.81 -16.30
N ASN A 127 11.59 20.29 -15.15
CA ASN A 127 12.03 18.89 -15.03
C ASN A 127 10.95 18.05 -14.35
N ARG A 128 9.95 17.62 -15.14
CA ARG A 128 8.70 16.97 -14.67
C ARG A 128 8.89 15.58 -14.03
N ASN A 129 10.12 15.16 -13.83
CA ASN A 129 10.47 13.83 -13.37
C ASN A 129 11.30 13.84 -12.08
N ARG A 130 11.47 15.00 -11.44
CA ARG A 130 12.16 15.16 -10.16
C ARG A 130 11.29 15.86 -9.14
N TYR A 131 11.24 15.28 -7.96
CA TYR A 131 10.40 15.71 -6.86
C TYR A 131 11.22 15.73 -5.57
N ARG A 132 10.92 16.67 -4.70
CA ARG A 132 11.40 16.70 -3.33
C ARG A 132 10.21 16.46 -2.42
N ILE A 133 10.39 15.55 -1.47
CA ILE A 133 9.43 15.29 -0.42
C ILE A 133 9.97 15.86 0.87
N THR A 134 9.24 16.78 1.48
CA THR A 134 9.58 17.36 2.78
C THR A 134 8.64 16.79 3.84
N SER A 135 9.11 16.70 5.09
CA SER A 135 8.30 16.26 6.22
C SER A 135 8.22 17.35 7.27
N ARG A 136 7.04 17.55 7.86
CA ARG A 136 6.86 18.56 8.90
C ARG A 136 7.66 18.21 10.16
N GLY A 137 8.45 19.16 10.65
CA GLY A 137 9.17 19.03 11.93
C GLY A 137 10.56 18.39 11.82
N THR A 138 11.05 18.12 10.61
CA THR A 138 12.43 17.66 10.37
C THR A 138 13.07 18.47 9.23
N SER A 139 14.40 18.41 9.13
CA SER A 139 15.15 18.93 7.97
C SER A 139 15.39 17.87 6.89
N ASP A 140 14.95 16.63 7.14
CA ASP A 140 15.16 15.52 6.23
C ASP A 140 14.23 15.66 5.03
N THR A 141 14.75 15.39 3.85
CA THR A 141 13.98 15.44 2.61
C THR A 141 14.29 14.23 1.75
N LEU A 142 13.28 13.69 1.07
CA LEU A 142 13.50 12.64 0.07
C LEU A 142 13.55 13.27 -1.31
N ALA A 143 14.73 13.22 -1.95
CA ALA A 143 14.85 13.56 -3.36
C ALA A 143 14.50 12.34 -4.21
N VAL A 144 13.56 12.51 -5.12
CA VAL A 144 12.99 11.45 -5.96
C VAL A 144 13.19 11.82 -7.42
N SER A 145 13.65 10.87 -8.23
CA SER A 145 13.64 10.99 -9.68
C SER A 145 13.03 9.75 -10.31
N VAL A 146 12.14 9.97 -11.28
CA VAL A 146 11.48 8.90 -12.01
C VAL A 146 11.89 8.97 -13.48
N VAL A 147 12.28 7.85 -14.07
CA VAL A 147 12.55 7.73 -15.51
C VAL A 147 11.88 6.50 -16.08
N GLY A 148 11.67 6.45 -17.39
CA GLY A 148 11.04 5.31 -18.04
C GLY A 148 11.51 5.10 -19.47
N SER A 149 11.17 3.96 -20.06
CA SER A 149 11.45 3.62 -21.46
C SER A 149 10.88 4.65 -22.45
N THR A 150 9.73 5.18 -22.10
CA THR A 150 9.11 6.37 -22.67
C THR A 150 8.92 7.34 -21.51
N PRO A 151 9.10 8.66 -21.69
CA PRO A 151 8.89 9.62 -20.63
C PRO A 151 7.53 9.38 -19.96
N PRO A 152 7.50 8.98 -18.67
CA PRO A 152 6.25 8.66 -18.00
C PRO A 152 5.44 9.93 -17.75
N THR A 153 4.12 9.81 -17.75
CA THR A 153 3.26 10.88 -17.25
C THR A 153 3.31 10.84 -15.73
N ILE A 154 3.78 11.93 -15.12
CA ILE A 154 3.90 12.05 -13.68
C ILE A 154 3.09 13.25 -13.21
N ARG A 155 2.30 13.06 -12.15
CA ARG A 155 1.53 14.12 -11.52
C ARG A 155 1.48 13.93 -10.01
N VAL A 156 1.35 15.04 -9.29
CA VAL A 156 1.07 15.02 -7.85
C VAL A 156 -0.45 15.01 -7.66
N ALA A 157 -0.94 14.10 -6.84
CA ALA A 157 -2.33 13.99 -6.40
C ALA A 157 -2.42 14.26 -4.90
N ASN A 158 -3.57 14.74 -4.43
CA ASN A 158 -3.82 14.96 -3.01
C ASN A 158 -5.33 14.84 -2.73
N GLY A 159 -5.79 13.66 -2.30
CA GLY A 159 -7.19 13.45 -1.95
C GLY A 159 -8.18 13.35 -3.12
N GLU A 160 -7.83 12.69 -4.22
CA GLU A 160 -8.77 12.46 -5.33
C GLU A 160 -9.77 11.37 -4.99
N THR A 161 -11.04 11.54 -5.38
CA THR A 161 -12.13 10.60 -5.04
C THR A 161 -12.52 9.67 -6.17
N ASN A 162 -12.08 9.91 -7.41
CA ASN A 162 -12.35 9.02 -8.54
C ASN A 162 -11.25 9.10 -9.62
N PRO A 163 -10.32 8.13 -9.69
CA PRO A 163 -10.13 7.05 -8.73
C PRO A 163 -9.65 7.58 -7.37
N MET A 164 -9.85 6.79 -6.31
CA MET A 164 -9.38 7.14 -4.98
C MET A 164 -7.85 7.10 -4.89
N ILE A 165 -7.21 8.26 -4.86
CA ILE A 165 -5.74 8.44 -4.86
C ILE A 165 -5.36 9.51 -3.84
N GLY A 166 -4.28 9.29 -3.09
CA GLY A 166 -3.77 10.29 -2.15
C GLY A 166 -4.63 10.40 -0.89
N TRP A 167 -4.94 9.27 -0.26
CA TRP A 167 -5.70 9.21 0.98
C TRP A 167 -4.98 8.33 1.98
N ILE A 168 -5.11 8.65 3.27
CA ILE A 168 -4.68 7.79 4.38
C ILE A 168 -5.85 7.56 5.31
N ALA A 169 -6.00 6.31 5.72
CA ALA A 169 -6.96 5.88 6.70
C ALA A 169 -6.50 6.27 8.11
N ARG A 170 -6.72 7.54 8.48
CA ARG A 170 -6.77 8.00 9.87
C ARG A 170 -8.23 8.16 10.30
N ARG A 171 -8.50 8.55 11.55
CA ARG A 171 -9.84 8.92 12.02
C ARG A 171 -9.91 10.43 12.29
N PRO A 172 -10.59 11.24 11.45
CA PRO A 172 -11.16 10.90 10.14
C PRO A 172 -10.08 10.63 9.08
N SER A 173 -10.45 10.02 7.95
CA SER A 173 -9.53 9.84 6.82
C SER A 173 -9.08 11.20 6.30
N ARG A 174 -7.85 11.28 5.79
CA ARG A 174 -7.26 12.54 5.38
C ARG A 174 -6.66 12.45 3.98
N PRO A 175 -6.74 13.53 3.19
CA PRO A 175 -5.98 13.63 1.97
C PRO A 175 -4.49 13.62 2.31
N ALA A 176 -3.69 12.97 1.47
CA ALA A 176 -2.25 12.90 1.58
C ALA A 176 -1.62 12.98 0.19
N PRO A 177 -0.44 13.59 0.04
CA PRO A 177 0.20 13.69 -1.26
C PRO A 177 0.56 12.31 -1.83
N ALA A 178 0.44 12.17 -3.15
CA ALA A 178 0.88 10.99 -3.86
C ALA A 178 1.50 11.37 -5.21
N LEU A 179 2.55 10.65 -5.59
CA LEU A 179 3.14 10.75 -6.92
C LEU A 179 2.54 9.65 -7.81
N VAL A 180 1.71 10.03 -8.77
CA VAL A 180 1.10 9.11 -9.72
C VAL A 180 2.00 9.03 -10.95
N VAL A 181 2.54 7.84 -11.20
CA VAL A 181 3.41 7.55 -12.34
C VAL A 181 2.67 6.63 -13.29
N GLU A 182 2.50 7.07 -14.54
CA GLU A 182 1.84 6.32 -15.60
C GLU A 182 2.79 6.11 -16.78
N THR A 183 2.87 4.87 -17.27
CA THR A 183 3.72 4.51 -18.41
C THR A 183 2.93 3.70 -19.44
N PRO A 184 3.15 3.91 -20.75
CA PRO A 184 2.47 3.14 -21.78
C PRO A 184 2.91 1.66 -21.80
N LEU A 185 2.00 0.77 -22.15
CA LEU A 185 2.21 -0.65 -22.44
C LEU A 185 2.22 -0.84 -23.99
N PRO A 186 2.81 -1.91 -24.57
CA PRO A 186 2.83 -3.30 -24.07
C PRO A 186 4.12 -3.77 -23.38
N SER A 187 5.25 -3.10 -23.60
CA SER A 187 6.53 -3.45 -22.98
C SER A 187 7.25 -2.17 -22.60
N SER A 188 7.40 -1.92 -21.31
CA SER A 188 7.96 -0.68 -20.79
C SER A 188 8.63 -0.91 -19.46
N TRP A 189 9.39 0.08 -19.01
CA TRP A 189 9.98 0.08 -17.69
C TRP A 189 9.91 1.48 -17.07
N THR A 190 9.94 1.53 -15.75
CA THR A 190 10.12 2.76 -14.98
C THR A 190 11.12 2.51 -13.85
N ALA A 191 12.02 3.46 -13.61
CA ALA A 191 12.88 3.48 -12.43
C ALA A 191 12.51 4.67 -11.53
N ASN A 192 12.21 4.40 -10.26
CA ASN A 192 12.10 5.39 -9.20
C ASN A 192 13.39 5.32 -8.37
N VAL A 193 14.14 6.42 -8.36
CA VAL A 193 15.34 6.60 -7.54
C VAL A 193 15.01 7.58 -6.43
N ALA A 194 15.16 7.13 -5.19
CA ALA A 194 14.95 7.93 -3.99
C ALA A 194 16.26 8.05 -3.19
N VAL A 195 16.56 9.24 -2.71
CA VAL A 195 17.75 9.54 -1.88
C VAL A 195 17.29 10.33 -0.66
N LEU A 196 17.66 9.88 0.54
CA LEU A 196 17.44 10.66 1.75
C LEU A 196 18.50 11.75 1.89
N GLU A 197 18.09 13.00 1.73
CA GLU A 197 18.92 14.19 1.86
C GLU A 197 18.75 14.80 3.25
N ASN A 198 19.84 14.82 4.03
CA ASN A 198 19.96 15.47 5.33
C ASN A 198 21.32 16.21 5.42
N ASN A 199 21.66 16.74 6.59
CA ASN A 199 22.96 17.39 6.81
C ASN A 199 24.10 16.35 6.76
N GLY A 200 24.73 16.23 5.58
CA GLY A 200 25.90 15.39 5.38
C GLY A 200 25.68 14.16 4.48
N THR A 201 24.43 13.85 4.08
CA THR A 201 24.19 12.78 3.10
C THR A 201 24.40 13.24 1.66
N PRO A 202 24.67 12.29 0.75
CA PRO A 202 24.70 12.57 -0.68
C PRO A 202 23.39 13.20 -1.17
N ARG A 203 23.51 14.20 -2.04
CA ARG A 203 22.36 14.85 -2.68
C ARG A 203 22.16 14.35 -4.10
N LEU A 204 20.92 14.18 -4.50
CA LEU A 204 20.57 13.70 -5.83
C LEU A 204 20.80 14.81 -6.87
N GLY A 205 21.71 14.55 -7.81
CA GLY A 205 21.99 15.44 -8.93
C GLY A 205 20.90 15.44 -10.00
N ASN A 206 21.13 16.21 -11.06
CA ASN A 206 20.24 16.28 -12.21
C ASN A 206 20.57 15.16 -13.21
N GLY A 207 19.55 14.56 -13.82
CA GLY A 207 19.76 13.65 -14.97
C GLY A 207 19.96 12.18 -14.61
N VAL A 208 19.21 11.65 -13.63
CA VAL A 208 19.04 10.19 -13.51
C VAL A 208 18.62 9.66 -14.88
N SER A 209 19.27 8.60 -15.35
CA SER A 209 19.03 8.07 -16.69
C SER A 209 19.38 6.59 -16.77
N MET A 210 18.59 5.85 -17.53
CA MET A 210 18.91 4.48 -17.90
C MET A 210 19.84 4.53 -19.11
N SER A 211 21.13 4.26 -18.91
CA SER A 211 22.12 4.30 -19.99
C SER A 211 22.01 3.09 -20.91
N GLU A 212 21.59 1.94 -20.39
CA GLU A 212 21.37 0.72 -21.17
C GLU A 212 20.12 0.01 -20.66
N TRP A 213 19.25 -0.44 -21.57
CA TRP A 213 18.16 -1.35 -21.26
C TRP A 213 18.06 -2.44 -22.33
N THR A 214 18.30 -3.69 -21.94
CA THR A 214 18.07 -4.85 -22.80
C THR A 214 16.91 -5.69 -22.28
N SER A 215 16.86 -5.90 -20.96
CA SER A 215 15.76 -6.62 -20.30
C SER A 215 15.72 -6.29 -18.81
N ALA A 216 14.71 -6.80 -18.10
CA ALA A 216 14.69 -6.75 -16.64
C ALA A 216 15.94 -7.35 -15.98
N HIS A 217 16.63 -8.30 -16.63
CA HIS A 217 17.85 -8.91 -16.12
C HIS A 217 19.14 -8.24 -16.65
N GLN A 218 19.05 -7.23 -17.52
CA GLN A 218 20.22 -6.58 -18.09
C GLN A 218 19.92 -5.11 -18.40
N TRP A 219 20.42 -4.24 -17.52
CA TRP A 219 20.23 -2.80 -17.60
C TRP A 219 21.35 -2.06 -16.85
N SER A 220 21.53 -0.79 -17.16
CA SER A 220 22.48 0.09 -16.49
C SER A 220 21.85 1.45 -16.22
N LEU A 221 21.90 1.88 -14.97
CA LEU A 221 21.33 3.13 -14.47
C LEU A 221 22.45 4.04 -13.99
N ILE A 222 22.41 5.28 -14.44
CA ILE A 222 23.26 6.36 -13.98
C ILE A 222 22.46 7.22 -13.01
N VAL A 223 22.94 7.34 -11.78
CA VAL A 223 22.39 8.21 -10.75
C VAL A 223 23.43 9.28 -10.42
N PRO A 224 23.29 10.49 -10.98
CA PRO A 224 24.13 11.62 -10.64
C PRO A 224 23.90 12.03 -9.19
N MET A 225 24.98 12.25 -8.44
CA MET A 225 24.96 12.83 -7.11
C MET A 225 25.67 14.19 -7.18
N LEU A 226 25.47 15.09 -6.22
CA LEU A 226 26.02 16.45 -6.27
C LEU A 226 27.54 16.49 -6.54
N ASN A 227 28.30 15.56 -5.96
CA ASN A 227 29.76 15.50 -6.04
C ASN A 227 30.29 14.18 -6.62
N SER A 228 29.42 13.31 -7.10
CA SER A 228 29.82 11.98 -7.59
C SER A 228 28.76 11.41 -8.55
N LYS A 229 28.99 10.20 -9.04
CA LYS A 229 28.03 9.48 -9.87
C LYS A 229 27.96 8.04 -9.39
N LEU A 230 26.77 7.50 -9.24
CA LEU A 230 26.57 6.08 -9.05
C LEU A 230 26.20 5.46 -10.39
N GLU A 231 26.96 4.47 -10.82
CA GLU A 231 26.62 3.62 -11.95
C GLU A 231 26.20 2.26 -11.41
N ILE A 232 24.95 1.90 -11.62
CA ILE A 232 24.34 0.68 -11.11
C ILE A 232 23.98 -0.16 -12.33
N ARG A 233 24.64 -1.30 -12.49
CA ARG A 233 24.44 -2.20 -13.61
C ARG A 233 23.94 -3.53 -13.12
N ARG A 234 22.80 -3.96 -13.65
CA ARG A 234 22.40 -5.36 -13.58
C ARG A 234 22.93 -6.12 -14.78
N ASN A 235 23.63 -7.21 -14.51
CA ASN A 235 24.03 -8.18 -15.52
C ASN A 235 23.63 -9.58 -15.04
N LYS A 236 22.47 -10.03 -15.52
CA LYS A 236 21.82 -11.29 -15.16
C LYS A 236 21.67 -11.44 -13.64
N ASP A 237 22.53 -12.28 -13.07
CA ASP A 237 22.55 -12.69 -11.68
C ASP A 237 23.57 -11.89 -10.85
N SER A 238 23.90 -10.66 -11.29
CA SER A 238 24.78 -9.76 -10.54
C SER A 238 24.33 -8.31 -10.64
N ILE A 239 24.52 -7.57 -9.55
CA ILE A 239 24.42 -6.10 -9.51
C ILE A 239 25.81 -5.54 -9.25
N ILE A 240 26.29 -4.73 -10.17
CA ILE A 240 27.59 -4.09 -10.13
C ILE A 240 27.36 -2.62 -9.86
N ILE A 241 27.95 -2.10 -8.79
CA ILE A 241 27.83 -0.69 -8.38
C ILE A 241 29.22 -0.07 -8.42
N ARG A 242 29.36 1.01 -9.19
CA ARG A 242 30.57 1.83 -9.29
C ARG A 242 30.26 3.23 -8.79
N ARG A 243 31.14 3.76 -7.93
CA ARG A 243 31.02 5.08 -7.31
C ARG A 243 32.08 6.02 -7.88
N GLY A 244 31.66 7.06 -8.59
CA GLY A 244 32.53 8.06 -9.19
C GLY A 244 33.69 7.45 -9.98
N ASN A 245 34.90 7.93 -9.71
CA ASN A 245 36.15 7.42 -10.27
C ASN A 245 36.82 6.34 -9.40
N GLU A 246 36.14 5.82 -8.39
CA GLU A 246 36.71 4.78 -7.54
C GLU A 246 36.94 3.50 -8.35
N GLN A 247 38.12 2.89 -8.19
CA GLN A 247 38.39 1.54 -8.71
C GLN A 247 37.58 0.47 -7.96
N ARG A 248 37.10 0.77 -6.74
CA ARG A 248 36.37 -0.20 -5.92
C ARG A 248 34.95 -0.36 -6.46
N VAL A 249 34.66 -1.57 -6.91
CA VAL A 249 33.35 -1.96 -7.42
C VAL A 249 32.68 -2.87 -6.40
N THR A 250 31.46 -2.53 -5.99
CA THR A 250 30.64 -3.46 -5.20
C THR A 250 29.93 -4.39 -6.16
N ASN A 251 30.14 -5.70 -6.01
CA ASN A 251 29.47 -6.72 -6.80
C ASN A 251 28.57 -7.57 -5.90
N ILE A 252 27.26 -7.44 -6.07
CA ILE A 252 26.24 -8.22 -5.37
C ILE A 252 25.89 -9.41 -6.25
N ALA A 253 26.26 -10.61 -5.80
CA ALA A 253 25.79 -11.84 -6.43
C ALA A 253 24.31 -12.06 -6.10
N LEU A 254 23.51 -12.36 -7.12
CA LEU A 254 22.10 -12.67 -6.97
C LEU A 254 21.91 -14.17 -6.97
N ARG A 255 21.15 -14.68 -6.01
CA ARG A 255 20.71 -16.07 -5.99
C ARG A 255 19.23 -16.14 -6.32
N GLY A 256 18.84 -17.17 -7.07
CA GLY A 256 17.45 -17.51 -7.28
C GLY A 256 16.79 -17.91 -5.96
N VAL A 257 15.53 -17.50 -5.75
CA VAL A 257 14.73 -17.95 -4.60
C VAL A 257 14.07 -19.28 -4.94
N THR A 258 14.28 -20.29 -4.10
CA THR A 258 13.76 -21.64 -4.31
C THR A 258 12.24 -21.71 -4.08
N ASN A 259 11.59 -22.78 -4.59
CA ASN A 259 10.16 -22.99 -4.33
C ASN A 259 9.86 -23.27 -2.85
N GLU A 260 10.81 -23.84 -2.12
CA GLU A 260 10.71 -24.11 -0.69
C GLU A 260 10.72 -22.80 0.10
N GLU A 261 11.63 -21.88 -0.23
CA GLU A 261 11.65 -20.51 0.32
C GLU A 261 10.39 -19.70 -0.06
N GLN A 262 9.69 -20.08 -1.12
CA GLN A 262 8.41 -19.49 -1.54
C GLN A 262 7.19 -20.26 -0.98
N SER A 263 7.38 -21.33 -0.22
CA SER A 263 6.27 -22.15 0.27
C SER A 263 5.59 -21.47 1.44
N TYR A 264 4.40 -20.92 1.17
CA TYR A 264 3.53 -20.34 2.19
C TYR A 264 2.59 -21.37 2.84
N ALA A 265 2.85 -22.67 2.68
CA ALA A 265 1.92 -23.70 3.15
C ALA A 265 1.65 -23.61 4.67
N PRO A 266 2.67 -23.41 5.54
CA PRO A 266 2.46 -23.19 6.96
C PRO A 266 1.62 -21.95 7.25
N GLU A 267 1.93 -20.80 6.66
CA GLU A 267 1.26 -19.52 6.89
C GLU A 267 -0.19 -19.54 6.37
N VAL A 268 -0.43 -20.16 5.21
CA VAL A 268 -1.77 -20.33 4.66
C VAL A 268 -2.59 -21.26 5.55
N SER A 269 -1.99 -22.33 6.09
CA SER A 269 -2.67 -23.22 7.03
C SER A 269 -3.02 -22.50 8.34
N ALA A 270 -2.08 -21.75 8.92
CA ALA A 270 -2.28 -20.94 10.12
C ALA A 270 -3.33 -19.85 9.90
N TYR A 271 -3.32 -19.16 8.75
CA TYR A 271 -4.33 -18.18 8.39
C TYR A 271 -5.72 -18.81 8.27
N ARG A 272 -5.84 -19.99 7.66
CA ARG A 272 -7.12 -20.70 7.54
C ARG A 272 -7.65 -21.12 8.91
N GLU A 273 -6.76 -21.62 9.76
CA GLU A 273 -7.10 -21.99 11.14
C GLU A 273 -7.59 -20.77 11.93
N GLN A 274 -6.82 -19.67 11.93
CA GLN A 274 -7.22 -18.41 12.56
C GLN A 274 -8.51 -17.85 11.98
N LYS A 275 -8.68 -17.87 10.65
CA LYS A 275 -9.91 -17.43 10.01
C LYS A 275 -11.09 -18.27 10.49
N ASN A 276 -10.95 -19.59 10.59
CA ASN A 276 -12.04 -20.44 11.08
C ASN A 276 -12.35 -20.15 12.56
N LEU A 277 -11.33 -19.93 13.40
CA LEU A 277 -11.49 -19.55 14.80
C LEU A 277 -12.16 -18.18 14.99
N TYR A 278 -11.88 -17.21 14.13
CA TYR A 278 -12.23 -15.80 14.34
C TYR A 278 -13.17 -15.18 13.29
N SER A 279 -13.67 -15.96 12.32
CA SER A 279 -14.44 -15.49 11.14
C SER A 279 -15.71 -14.69 11.43
N GLY A 280 -16.19 -14.63 12.67
CA GLY A 280 -17.38 -13.86 13.06
C GLY A 280 -17.18 -12.76 14.11
N ARG A 281 -15.98 -12.57 14.69
CA ARG A 281 -15.83 -11.82 15.96
C ARG A 281 -14.90 -10.59 15.95
N LEU A 282 -14.23 -10.28 14.84
CA LEU A 282 -13.11 -9.31 14.84
C LEU A 282 -13.35 -7.99 14.09
N ASP A 283 -14.59 -7.67 13.68
CA ASP A 283 -14.84 -6.36 13.08
C ASP A 283 -14.87 -5.28 14.20
N PRO A 284 -14.03 -4.22 14.17
CA PRO A 284 -14.05 -3.14 15.14
C PRO A 284 -15.45 -2.51 15.19
N VAL A 285 -16.01 -2.65 16.39
CA VAL A 285 -17.45 -2.64 16.61
C VAL A 285 -17.98 -1.27 17.02
N GLU A 286 -17.17 -0.23 17.12
CA GLU A 286 -17.56 0.99 17.86
C GLU A 286 -18.81 1.68 17.30
N ASP A 287 -18.86 1.93 15.99
CA ASP A 287 -20.05 2.49 15.34
C ASP A 287 -21.27 1.57 15.48
N TYR A 288 -21.04 0.25 15.44
CA TYR A 288 -22.11 -0.71 15.61
C TYR A 288 -22.58 -0.80 17.07
N ARG A 289 -21.68 -0.72 18.05
CA ARG A 289 -22.00 -0.64 19.48
C ARG A 289 -22.82 0.60 19.76
N LEU A 290 -22.51 1.73 19.12
CA LEU A 290 -23.30 2.95 19.24
C LEU A 290 -24.71 2.75 18.67
N LYS A 291 -24.83 2.21 17.44
CA LYS A 291 -26.13 1.90 16.82
C LYS A 291 -26.96 0.92 17.65
N MET A 292 -26.33 -0.13 18.18
CA MET A 292 -27.00 -1.09 19.06
C MET A 292 -27.39 -0.49 20.39
N THR A 293 -26.57 0.40 20.95
CA THR A 293 -26.92 1.14 22.18
C THR A 293 -28.17 1.96 21.95
N TRP A 294 -28.25 2.71 20.83
CA TRP A 294 -29.44 3.47 20.47
C TRP A 294 -30.66 2.59 20.22
N LEU A 295 -30.50 1.44 19.56
CA LEU A 295 -31.57 0.47 19.36
C LEU A 295 -32.09 -0.08 20.69
N VAL A 296 -31.19 -0.48 21.59
CA VAL A 296 -31.51 -0.99 22.93
C VAL A 296 -32.21 0.08 23.76
N LEU A 297 -31.75 1.33 23.74
CA LEU A 297 -32.42 2.45 24.40
C LEU A 297 -33.83 2.69 23.84
N GLY A 298 -33.99 2.65 22.50
CA GLY A 298 -35.28 2.79 21.83
C GLY A 298 -36.26 1.68 22.20
N LEU A 299 -35.80 0.42 22.22
CA LEU A 299 -36.58 -0.73 22.68
C LEU A 299 -36.94 -0.63 24.17
N GLY A 300 -36.07 -0.06 25.00
CA GLY A 300 -36.33 0.23 26.41
C GLY A 300 -37.45 1.23 26.58
N LEU A 301 -37.40 2.33 25.84
CA LEU A 301 -38.44 3.36 25.88
C LEU A 301 -39.78 2.80 25.38
N ALA A 302 -39.78 2.05 24.28
CA ALA A 302 -40.99 1.39 23.76
C ALA A 302 -41.59 0.41 24.78
N SER A 303 -40.74 -0.36 25.47
CA SER A 303 -41.18 -1.27 26.54
C SER A 303 -41.83 -0.51 27.70
N LEU A 304 -41.28 0.63 28.11
CA LEU A 304 -41.85 1.48 29.16
C LEU A 304 -43.21 2.05 28.75
N VAL A 305 -43.33 2.57 27.52
CA VAL A 305 -44.61 3.07 26.98
C VAL A 305 -45.66 1.97 26.91
N PHE A 306 -45.27 0.77 26.45
CA PHE A 306 -46.15 -0.39 26.40
C PHE A 306 -46.64 -0.79 27.80
N ILE A 307 -45.74 -0.85 28.79
CA ILE A 307 -46.08 -1.14 30.19
C ILE A 307 -47.09 -0.11 30.71
N LEU A 308 -46.87 1.19 30.47
CA LEU A 308 -47.78 2.26 30.91
C LEU A 308 -49.17 2.13 30.27
N LEU A 309 -49.25 1.81 28.98
CA LEU A 309 -50.51 1.58 28.26
C LEU A 309 -51.26 0.36 28.80
N VAL A 310 -50.56 -0.77 28.96
CA VAL A 310 -51.09 -2.02 29.53
C VAL A 310 -51.61 -1.80 30.96
N CYS A 311 -50.87 -1.06 31.78
CA CYS A 311 -51.26 -0.73 33.15
C CYS A 311 -52.50 0.18 33.21
N ARG A 312 -52.80 0.96 32.17
CA ARG A 312 -54.00 1.81 32.10
C ARG A 312 -55.21 1.11 31.49
N LEU A 313 -55.03 0.27 30.49
CA LEU A 313 -56.11 -0.21 29.63
C LEU A 313 -56.59 -1.63 29.93
N LEU A 314 -55.81 -2.42 30.68
CA LEU A 314 -56.08 -3.85 30.87
C LEU A 314 -56.46 -4.23 32.31
N THR A 315 -57.28 -5.28 32.40
CA THR A 315 -57.73 -5.88 33.66
C THR A 315 -56.57 -6.57 34.41
N PRO A 316 -56.67 -6.78 35.73
CA PRO A 316 -55.54 -7.27 36.55
C PRO A 316 -54.92 -8.58 36.07
N ARG A 317 -55.74 -9.54 35.59
CA ARG A 317 -55.27 -10.82 35.05
C ARG A 317 -54.57 -10.69 33.70
N SER A 318 -55.11 -9.87 32.80
CA SER A 318 -54.50 -9.64 31.47
C SER A 318 -53.22 -8.80 31.55
N ARG A 319 -53.13 -7.93 32.56
CA ARG A 319 -51.92 -7.15 32.87
C ARG A 319 -50.72 -8.04 33.21
N GLN A 320 -50.89 -9.06 34.05
CA GLN A 320 -49.77 -9.94 34.44
C GLN A 320 -49.17 -10.67 33.22
N LEU A 321 -50.01 -11.18 32.32
CA LEU A 321 -49.57 -11.82 31.08
C LEU A 321 -48.90 -10.82 30.12
N ALA A 322 -49.47 -9.62 29.98
CA ALA A 322 -48.90 -8.59 29.13
C ALA A 322 -47.55 -8.04 29.66
N LEU A 323 -47.33 -8.00 30.97
CA LEU A 323 -46.06 -7.59 31.58
C LEU A 323 -44.95 -8.66 31.47
N ALA A 324 -45.30 -9.93 31.28
CA ALA A 324 -44.32 -11.00 31.07
C ALA A 324 -43.63 -10.91 29.69
N LEU A 325 -44.31 -10.35 28.69
CA LEU A 325 -43.83 -10.21 27.32
C LEU A 325 -42.54 -9.37 27.21
N PRO A 326 -42.49 -8.13 27.73
CA PRO A 326 -41.26 -7.33 27.72
C PRO A 326 -40.08 -8.05 28.39
N VAL A 327 -40.31 -8.70 29.54
CA VAL A 327 -39.26 -9.44 30.26
C VAL A 327 -38.69 -10.57 29.40
N ALA A 328 -39.55 -11.38 28.77
CA ALA A 328 -39.14 -12.44 27.86
C ALA A 328 -38.40 -11.88 26.63
N SER A 329 -38.85 -10.77 26.06
CA SER A 329 -38.16 -10.08 24.95
C SER A 329 -36.78 -9.58 25.34
N TRP A 330 -36.62 -9.02 26.54
CA TRP A 330 -35.32 -8.58 27.06
C TRP A 330 -34.35 -9.72 27.33
N MET A 331 -34.83 -10.84 27.87
CA MET A 331 -34.03 -12.06 28.02
C MET A 331 -33.59 -12.62 26.66
N GLY A 332 -34.52 -12.68 25.69
CA GLY A 332 -34.21 -13.12 24.33
C GLY A 332 -33.18 -12.22 23.64
N LEU A 333 -33.30 -10.89 23.79
CA LEU A 333 -32.35 -9.93 23.26
C LEU A 333 -30.96 -10.09 23.90
N ASN A 334 -30.89 -10.30 25.22
CA ASN A 334 -29.63 -10.54 25.94
C ASN A 334 -28.94 -11.81 25.43
N VAL A 335 -29.68 -12.91 25.31
CA VAL A 335 -29.15 -14.18 24.77
C VAL A 335 -28.68 -13.99 23.33
N TRP A 336 -29.47 -13.34 22.49
CA TRP A 336 -29.10 -13.08 21.11
C TRP A 336 -27.84 -12.21 21.00
N LEU A 337 -27.75 -11.13 21.78
CA LEU A 337 -26.54 -10.32 21.86
C LEU A 337 -25.33 -11.15 22.31
N HIS A 338 -25.49 -12.03 23.30
CA HIS A 338 -24.37 -12.82 23.78
C HIS A 338 -23.91 -13.93 22.82
N VAL A 339 -24.83 -14.53 22.06
CA VAL A 339 -24.53 -15.64 21.14
C VAL A 339 -24.06 -15.16 19.77
N VAL A 340 -24.67 -14.08 19.27
CA VAL A 340 -24.42 -13.58 17.91
C VAL A 340 -23.41 -12.44 17.91
N TYR A 341 -23.30 -11.69 19.00
CA TYR A 341 -22.59 -10.41 19.02
C TYR A 341 -21.33 -10.37 19.88
N PHE A 342 -21.28 -11.16 20.97
CA PHE A 342 -20.13 -11.26 21.88
C PHE A 342 -19.47 -12.64 21.79
#